data_AF-A0A7C1JZ65-F1
#
_entry.id   AF-A0A7C1JZ65-F1
#
_cell.length_a   1.000
_cell.length_b   1.000
_cell.length_c   1.000
_cell.angle_alpha   90.00
_cell.angle_beta   90.00
_cell.angle_gamma   90.00
#
_symmetry.space_group_name_H-M   'P 1'
#
loop_
_entity.id
_entity.type
_entity.pdbx_description
1 polymer ?
#
loop_
_entity_poly.entity_id
_entity_poly.type
_entity_poly.pdbx_seq_one_letter_code
_entity_poly.pdbx_strand_id
1 'polypeptide(L)'
;MKTRFYERTAYQLSDQPVPGCFVWLDEQFDRHFATYEEAFSHPCTIMAESLCARMADVEMYAFLIEDARKRHTVDPKAEEKAALLTRSFWVGYLGAGRALLDVGAAILTGLYNLALPVAAISFGSGDFWHQLVTVAPNVHRRYHPLRLFLAEFLRWCNESAHRIPPILVVEAQFGRYAPRDDRLRFFNEPNFTLAEMHRATIHAHWVDPLALHVRWKPQFLLLCEKLTVDLSKALEQPA
;
A
#
# COMPACT_ATOMS: atom_id res chain seq x y z
N MET A 1 -3.69 -28.38 -11.01
CA MET A 1 -3.31 -27.25 -11.90
C MET A 1 -3.31 -26.02 -11.02
N LYS A 2 -2.22 -25.26 -10.97
CA LYS A 2 -2.09 -24.17 -9.99
C LYS A 2 -2.73 -22.89 -10.53
N THR A 3 -3.57 -22.19 -9.76
CA THR A 3 -4.11 -20.88 -10.17
C THR A 3 -3.00 -19.83 -10.36
N ARG A 4 -1.96 -19.90 -9.52
CA ARG A 4 -0.72 -19.10 -9.53
C ARG A 4 -0.99 -17.62 -9.74
N PHE A 5 -1.98 -17.08 -9.03
CA PHE A 5 -2.39 -15.70 -9.27
C PHE A 5 -1.26 -14.68 -9.00
N TYR A 6 -0.34 -15.03 -8.10
CA TYR A 6 0.83 -14.21 -7.82
C TYR A 6 1.82 -14.12 -9.00
N GLU A 7 1.85 -15.09 -9.93
CA GLU A 7 2.73 -15.05 -11.12
C GLU A 7 2.30 -13.98 -12.13
N ARG A 8 1.06 -13.47 -12.05
CA ARG A 8 0.53 -12.39 -12.91
C ARG A 8 0.69 -11.00 -12.30
N THR A 9 1.53 -10.88 -11.28
CA THR A 9 1.75 -9.62 -10.54
C THR A 9 3.18 -9.13 -10.70
N ALA A 10 3.48 -7.95 -10.16
CA ALA A 10 4.84 -7.40 -10.16
C ALA A 10 5.86 -8.28 -9.43
N TYR A 11 5.43 -9.28 -8.64
CA TYR A 11 6.34 -10.27 -8.06
C TYR A 11 7.12 -11.05 -9.11
N GLN A 12 6.56 -11.26 -10.31
CA GLN A 12 7.26 -11.92 -11.42
C GLN A 12 8.45 -11.09 -11.93
N LEU A 13 8.42 -9.78 -11.71
CA LEU A 13 9.44 -8.84 -12.16
C LEU A 13 10.53 -8.60 -11.12
N SER A 14 10.44 -9.22 -9.93
CA SER A 14 11.35 -8.99 -8.81
C SER A 14 11.91 -10.29 -8.26
N ASP A 15 13.14 -10.25 -7.75
CA ASP A 15 13.72 -11.37 -6.98
C ASP A 15 13.18 -11.45 -5.54
N GLN A 16 12.20 -10.62 -5.17
CA GLN A 16 11.60 -10.65 -3.84
C GLN A 16 10.67 -11.86 -3.69
N PRO A 17 10.72 -12.56 -2.54
CA PRO A 17 9.83 -13.68 -2.32
C PRO A 17 8.38 -13.21 -2.22
N VAL A 18 7.48 -13.95 -2.86
CA VAL A 18 6.03 -13.74 -2.70
C VAL A 18 5.66 -13.95 -1.22
N PRO A 19 4.85 -13.07 -0.62
CA PRO A 19 4.38 -13.25 0.75
C PRO A 19 3.69 -14.60 0.96
N GLY A 20 4.05 -15.28 2.07
CA GLY A 20 3.57 -16.64 2.34
C GLY A 20 2.05 -16.78 2.42
N CYS A 21 1.32 -15.72 2.77
CA CYS A 21 -0.14 -15.72 2.79
C CYS A 21 -0.77 -15.90 1.40
N PHE A 22 -0.14 -15.37 0.34
CA PHE A 22 -0.62 -15.55 -1.03
C PHE A 22 -0.31 -16.95 -1.56
N VAL A 23 0.89 -17.47 -1.25
CA VAL A 23 1.26 -18.86 -1.58
C VAL A 23 0.30 -19.84 -0.89
N TRP A 24 0.03 -19.62 0.40
CA TRP A 24 -0.92 -20.43 1.16
C TRP A 24 -2.35 -20.37 0.60
N LEU A 25 -2.81 -19.20 0.16
CA LEU A 25 -4.14 -19.05 -0.43
C LEU A 25 -4.24 -19.74 -1.80
N ASP A 26 -3.19 -19.66 -2.62
CA ASP A 26 -3.10 -20.41 -3.89
C ASP A 26 -3.24 -21.92 -3.65
N GLU A 27 -2.59 -22.44 -2.60
CA GLU A 27 -2.75 -23.84 -2.19
C GLU A 27 -4.19 -24.18 -1.75
N GLN A 28 -4.94 -23.24 -1.19
CA GLN A 28 -6.35 -23.48 -0.86
C GLN A 28 -7.21 -23.53 -2.13
N PHE A 29 -6.98 -22.63 -3.08
CA PHE A 29 -7.68 -22.67 -4.37
C PHE A 29 -7.39 -23.98 -5.13
N ASP A 30 -6.14 -24.44 -5.13
CA ASP A 30 -5.74 -25.69 -5.77
C ASP A 30 -6.39 -26.94 -5.15
N ARG A 31 -6.77 -26.89 -3.87
CA ARG A 31 -7.52 -27.95 -3.20
C ARG A 31 -9.01 -27.89 -3.49
N HIS A 32 -9.53 -26.69 -3.74
CA HIS A 32 -10.96 -26.45 -3.85
C HIS A 32 -11.47 -26.58 -5.29
N PHE A 33 -10.70 -26.12 -6.27
CA PHE A 33 -11.09 -26.12 -7.69
C PHE A 33 -10.41 -27.26 -8.45
N ALA A 34 -11.18 -28.00 -9.26
CA ALA A 34 -10.64 -29.07 -10.08
C ALA A 34 -10.01 -28.53 -11.38
N THR A 35 -10.57 -27.45 -11.92
CA THR A 35 -10.14 -26.81 -13.17
C THR A 35 -9.81 -25.32 -12.99
N TYR A 36 -9.13 -24.76 -13.98
CA TYR A 36 -8.67 -23.37 -13.99
C TYR A 36 -9.86 -22.47 -14.30
N GLU A 37 -10.70 -22.90 -15.23
CA GLU A 37 -11.94 -22.26 -15.63
C GLU A 37 -12.89 -22.12 -14.43
N GLU A 38 -13.05 -23.17 -13.62
CA GLU A 38 -13.79 -23.11 -12.35
C GLU A 38 -13.19 -22.08 -11.41
N ALA A 39 -11.88 -22.15 -11.17
CA ALA A 39 -11.21 -21.24 -10.25
C ALA A 39 -11.36 -19.77 -10.66
N PHE A 40 -11.20 -19.46 -11.95
CA PHE A 40 -11.32 -18.09 -12.46
C PHE A 40 -12.75 -17.57 -12.51
N SER A 41 -13.73 -18.46 -12.58
CA SER A 41 -15.13 -18.06 -12.45
C SER A 41 -15.52 -17.67 -11.02
N HIS A 42 -14.73 -18.08 -10.02
CA HIS A 42 -15.05 -17.85 -8.62
C HIS A 42 -14.65 -16.43 -8.15
N PRO A 43 -15.55 -15.65 -7.52
CA PRO A 43 -15.28 -14.27 -7.08
C PRO A 43 -14.07 -14.14 -6.15
N CYS A 44 -13.82 -15.12 -5.26
CA CYS A 44 -12.69 -15.08 -4.34
C CYS A 44 -11.33 -15.12 -5.06
N THR A 45 -11.23 -15.78 -6.21
CA THR A 45 -9.98 -15.83 -7.00
C THR A 45 -9.66 -14.46 -7.58
N ILE A 46 -10.67 -13.76 -8.11
CA ILE A 46 -10.53 -12.38 -8.64
C ILE A 46 -10.12 -11.42 -7.52
N MET A 47 -10.76 -11.55 -6.36
CA MET A 47 -10.43 -10.76 -5.16
C MET A 47 -9.01 -11.02 -4.68
N ALA A 48 -8.57 -12.28 -4.64
CA ALA A 48 -7.23 -12.67 -4.23
C ALA A 48 -6.15 -12.16 -5.19
N GLU A 49 -6.35 -12.30 -6.50
CA GLU A 49 -5.44 -11.76 -7.50
C GLU A 49 -5.33 -10.25 -7.40
N SER A 50 -6.45 -9.55 -7.22
CA SER A 50 -6.46 -8.10 -7.02
C SER A 50 -5.69 -7.68 -5.76
N LEU A 51 -5.89 -8.40 -4.65
CA LEU A 51 -5.18 -8.15 -3.39
C LEU A 51 -3.67 -8.35 -3.55
N CYS A 52 -3.28 -9.45 -4.17
CA CYS A 52 -1.88 -9.80 -4.43
C CYS A 52 -1.20 -8.79 -5.36
N ALA A 53 -1.87 -8.43 -6.46
CA ALA A 53 -1.36 -7.45 -7.41
C ALA A 53 -1.08 -6.10 -6.75
N ARG A 54 -2.00 -5.60 -5.92
CA ARG A 54 -1.81 -4.33 -5.21
C ARG A 54 -0.69 -4.39 -4.18
N MET A 55 -0.50 -5.50 -3.49
CA MET A 55 0.63 -5.67 -2.58
C MET A 55 1.97 -5.74 -3.34
N ALA A 56 1.99 -6.45 -4.47
CA ALA A 56 3.15 -6.49 -5.36
C ALA A 56 3.51 -5.09 -5.88
N ASP A 57 2.53 -4.27 -6.25
CA ASP A 57 2.75 -2.88 -6.68
C ASP A 57 3.37 -2.03 -5.56
N VAL A 58 2.91 -2.19 -4.31
CA VAL A 58 3.48 -1.48 -3.14
C VAL A 58 4.95 -1.83 -2.97
N GLU A 59 5.32 -3.11 -3.04
CA GLU A 59 6.71 -3.55 -2.88
C GLU A 59 7.57 -3.17 -4.09
N MET A 60 7.03 -3.23 -5.30
CA MET A 60 7.70 -2.76 -6.51
C MET A 60 8.08 -1.28 -6.39
N TYR A 61 7.15 -0.40 -5.99
CA TYR A 61 7.49 1.01 -5.82
C TYR A 61 8.51 1.25 -4.70
N ALA A 62 8.43 0.50 -3.59
CA ALA A 62 9.45 0.58 -2.54
C ALA A 62 10.84 0.19 -3.06
N PHE A 63 10.91 -0.89 -3.84
CA PHE A 63 12.14 -1.32 -4.51
C PHE A 63 12.66 -0.26 -5.49
N LEU A 64 11.81 0.33 -6.32
CA LEU A 64 12.21 1.38 -7.26
C LEU A 64 12.77 2.62 -6.55
N ILE A 65 12.22 2.97 -5.38
CA ILE A 65 12.77 4.06 -4.54
C ILE A 65 14.14 3.68 -4.00
N GLU A 66 14.29 2.48 -3.45
CA GLU A 66 15.57 1.99 -2.92
C GLU A 66 16.64 1.87 -4.01
N ASP A 67 16.28 1.39 -5.18
CA ASP A 67 17.15 1.25 -6.35
C ASP A 67 17.57 2.62 -6.91
N ALA A 68 16.64 3.57 -7.03
CA ALA A 68 16.98 4.96 -7.36
C ALA A 68 17.93 5.59 -6.34
N ARG A 69 17.81 5.16 -5.07
CA ARG A 69 18.74 5.54 -4.01
C ARG A 69 20.09 4.79 -4.08
N LYS A 70 20.18 3.59 -4.64
CA LYS A 70 21.47 2.88 -4.77
C LYS A 70 22.24 3.24 -6.03
N ARG A 71 21.61 3.31 -7.20
CA ARG A 71 22.30 3.49 -8.50
C ARG A 71 23.03 4.82 -8.67
N HIS A 72 22.60 5.83 -7.95
CA HIS A 72 23.12 7.20 -8.07
C HIS A 72 24.11 7.57 -6.96
N THR A 73 24.70 6.59 -6.27
CA THR A 73 25.79 6.80 -5.30
C THR A 73 27.15 7.06 -5.94
N VAL A 74 27.32 6.70 -7.22
CA VAL A 74 28.64 6.68 -7.89
C VAL A 74 28.88 7.94 -8.75
N ASP A 75 27.82 8.67 -9.12
CA ASP A 75 27.90 9.86 -9.97
C ASP A 75 27.25 11.10 -9.31
N PRO A 76 28.04 12.14 -8.95
CA PRO A 76 27.54 13.39 -8.38
C PRO A 76 26.50 14.12 -9.26
N LYS A 77 26.58 13.99 -10.59
CA LYS A 77 25.57 14.56 -11.50
C LYS A 77 24.26 13.77 -11.48
N ALA A 78 24.30 12.53 -11.02
CA ALA A 78 23.14 11.67 -10.90
C ALA A 78 22.45 11.77 -9.53
N GLU A 79 23.05 12.45 -8.55
CA GLU A 79 22.43 12.70 -7.24
C GLU A 79 21.14 13.52 -7.36
N GLU A 80 21.08 14.49 -8.28
CA GLU A 80 19.85 15.24 -8.60
C GLU A 80 18.73 14.30 -9.11
N LYS A 81 19.08 13.25 -9.87
CA LYS A 81 18.11 12.28 -10.40
C LYS A 81 17.51 11.41 -9.31
N ALA A 82 18.29 11.02 -8.30
CA ALA A 82 17.78 10.22 -7.18
C ALA A 82 16.65 10.93 -6.43
N ALA A 83 16.80 12.23 -6.19
CA ALA A 83 15.82 13.06 -5.52
C ALA A 83 14.52 13.19 -6.33
N LEU A 84 14.62 13.35 -7.65
CA LEU A 84 13.47 13.41 -8.55
C LEU A 84 12.74 12.07 -8.61
N LEU A 85 13.46 10.97 -8.86
CA LEU A 85 12.89 9.63 -8.94
C LEU A 85 12.21 9.21 -7.64
N THR A 86 12.84 9.47 -6.48
CA THR A 86 12.27 9.17 -5.16
C THR A 86 10.91 9.84 -4.98
N ARG A 87 10.77 11.12 -5.36
CA ARG A 87 9.50 11.85 -5.24
C ARG A 87 8.43 11.28 -6.17
N SER A 88 8.78 11.05 -7.44
CA SER A 88 7.85 10.50 -8.43
C SER A 88 7.37 9.11 -8.05
N PHE A 89 8.28 8.22 -7.67
CA PHE A 89 7.95 6.87 -7.25
C PHE A 89 7.19 6.83 -5.93
N TRP A 90 7.40 7.79 -5.03
CA TRP A 90 6.62 7.86 -3.80
C TRP A 90 5.14 8.17 -4.03
N VAL A 91 4.81 9.00 -5.02
CA VAL A 91 3.40 9.20 -5.42
C VAL A 91 2.79 7.88 -5.88
N GLY A 92 3.53 7.12 -6.69
CA GLY A 92 3.14 5.77 -7.11
C GLY A 92 2.97 4.80 -5.93
N TYR A 93 3.90 4.83 -4.96
CA TYR A 93 3.85 4.04 -3.73
C TYR A 93 2.58 4.32 -2.91
N LEU A 94 2.27 5.60 -2.68
CA LEU A 94 1.06 6.01 -1.95
C LEU A 94 -0.21 5.61 -2.70
N GLY A 95 -0.21 5.72 -4.03
CA GLY A 95 -1.31 5.27 -4.89
C GLY A 95 -1.52 3.75 -4.83
N ALA A 96 -0.46 2.97 -4.94
CA ALA A 96 -0.50 1.51 -4.84
C ALA A 96 -1.00 1.05 -3.46
N GLY A 97 -0.50 1.67 -2.39
CA GLY A 97 -0.97 1.37 -1.03
C GLY A 97 -2.43 1.77 -0.83
N ARG A 98 -2.88 2.90 -1.39
CA ARG A 98 -4.29 3.28 -1.35
C ARG A 98 -5.16 2.24 -2.05
N ALA A 99 -4.77 1.83 -3.25
CA ALA A 99 -5.48 0.81 -4.01
C ALA A 99 -5.52 -0.53 -3.27
N LEU A 100 -4.45 -0.92 -2.56
CA LEU A 100 -4.45 -2.10 -1.69
C LEU A 100 -5.49 -1.99 -0.57
N LEU A 101 -5.59 -0.83 0.08
CA LEU A 101 -6.59 -0.58 1.12
C LEU A 101 -8.02 -0.60 0.57
N ASP A 102 -8.25 0.01 -0.59
CA ASP A 102 -9.57 0.02 -1.23
C ASP A 102 -9.98 -1.39 -1.70
N VAL A 103 -9.06 -2.19 -2.23
CA VAL A 103 -9.29 -3.63 -2.51
C VAL A 103 -9.63 -4.38 -1.22
N GLY A 104 -8.89 -4.17 -0.13
CA GLY A 104 -9.21 -4.81 1.15
C GLY A 104 -10.60 -4.46 1.68
N ALA A 105 -11.01 -3.19 1.56
CA ALA A 105 -12.36 -2.78 1.92
C ALA A 105 -13.42 -3.41 1.00
N ALA A 106 -13.17 -3.47 -0.32
CA ALA A 106 -14.07 -4.11 -1.28
C ALA A 106 -14.23 -5.61 -1.03
N ILE A 107 -13.15 -6.31 -0.67
CA ILE A 107 -13.19 -7.73 -0.28
C ILE A 107 -14.11 -7.91 0.93
N LEU A 108 -13.91 -7.15 2.00
CA LEU A 108 -14.75 -7.27 3.20
C LEU A 108 -16.22 -6.90 2.91
N THR A 109 -16.46 -5.89 2.09
CA THR A 109 -17.82 -5.53 1.66
C THR A 109 -18.49 -6.67 0.90
N GLY A 110 -17.78 -7.30 -0.04
CA GLY A 110 -18.31 -8.41 -0.83
C GLY A 110 -18.54 -9.67 0.00
N LEU A 111 -17.54 -10.10 0.77
CA LEU A 111 -17.62 -11.32 1.58
C LEU A 111 -18.67 -11.27 2.68
N TYR A 112 -18.92 -10.09 3.24
CA TYR A 112 -19.87 -9.90 4.34
C TYR A 112 -21.14 -9.17 3.90
N ASN A 113 -21.38 -9.01 2.59
CA ASN A 113 -22.57 -8.36 2.03
C ASN A 113 -22.92 -7.02 2.71
N LEU A 114 -21.91 -6.17 2.93
CA LEU A 114 -22.12 -4.88 3.59
C LEU A 114 -22.92 -3.96 2.67
N ALA A 115 -24.06 -3.47 3.15
CA ALA A 115 -24.97 -2.61 2.39
C ALA A 115 -24.40 -1.17 2.28
N LEU A 116 -23.42 -0.99 1.39
CA LEU A 116 -22.71 0.27 1.18
C LEU A 116 -22.72 0.66 -0.30
N PRO A 117 -22.89 1.95 -0.63
CA PRO A 117 -22.61 2.43 -1.98
C PRO A 117 -21.11 2.34 -2.27
N VAL A 118 -20.74 2.15 -3.54
CA VAL A 118 -19.34 1.99 -3.98
C VAL A 118 -18.42 3.10 -3.44
N ALA A 119 -18.89 4.35 -3.43
CA ALA A 119 -18.13 5.49 -2.92
C ALA A 119 -17.82 5.44 -1.42
N ALA A 120 -18.58 4.67 -0.63
CA ALA A 120 -18.38 4.50 0.81
C ALA A 120 -17.51 3.28 1.16
N ILE A 121 -17.14 2.45 0.18
CA ILE A 121 -16.27 1.28 0.36
C ILE A 121 -14.83 1.74 0.55
N SER A 122 -14.48 2.07 1.78
CA SER A 122 -13.12 2.45 2.15
C SER A 122 -12.89 2.29 3.64
N PHE A 123 -11.68 1.89 4.03
CA PHE A 123 -11.26 1.92 5.45
C PHE A 123 -11.24 3.32 6.06
N GLY A 124 -11.26 4.39 5.24
CA GLY A 124 -11.41 5.77 5.71
C GLY A 124 -12.86 6.17 6.03
N SER A 125 -13.85 5.37 5.62
CA SER A 125 -15.28 5.68 5.80
C SER A 125 -15.79 5.24 7.17
N GLY A 126 -16.46 6.14 7.89
CA GLY A 126 -17.15 5.79 9.14
C GLY A 126 -18.27 4.76 8.92
N ASP A 127 -19.02 4.93 7.83
CA ASP A 127 -20.13 4.04 7.45
C ASP A 127 -19.65 2.61 7.19
N PHE A 128 -18.46 2.46 6.59
CA PHE A 128 -17.85 1.15 6.38
C PHE A 128 -17.65 0.42 7.71
N TRP A 129 -17.04 1.08 8.70
CA TRP A 129 -16.80 0.48 10.01
C TRP A 129 -18.09 0.20 10.76
N HIS A 130 -19.08 1.08 10.64
CA HIS A 130 -20.41 0.91 11.24
C HIS A 130 -21.15 -0.32 10.66
N GLN A 131 -21.14 -0.48 9.33
CA GLN A 131 -21.72 -1.66 8.69
C GLN A 131 -20.97 -2.92 9.10
N LEU A 132 -19.64 -2.91 9.09
CA LEU A 132 -18.83 -4.08 9.44
C LEU A 132 -19.06 -4.54 10.88
N VAL A 133 -19.17 -3.61 11.85
CA VAL A 133 -19.45 -3.99 13.26
C VAL A 133 -20.88 -4.50 13.44
N THR A 134 -21.82 -4.00 12.65
CA THR A 134 -23.24 -4.40 12.71
C THR A 134 -23.45 -5.80 12.13
N VAL A 135 -22.88 -6.07 10.94
CA VAL A 135 -23.08 -7.34 10.22
C VAL A 135 -22.12 -8.42 10.70
N ALA A 136 -20.87 -8.07 10.98
CA ALA A 136 -19.81 -9.03 11.26
C ALA A 136 -18.89 -8.56 12.42
N PRO A 137 -19.38 -8.48 13.67
CA PRO A 137 -18.65 -7.89 14.80
C PRO A 137 -17.31 -8.59 15.10
N ASN A 138 -17.24 -9.91 14.90
CA ASN A 138 -16.00 -10.67 15.06
C ASN A 138 -14.95 -10.32 14.00
N VAL A 139 -15.39 -10.00 12.78
CA VAL A 139 -14.53 -9.51 11.70
C VAL A 139 -14.04 -8.12 12.07
N HIS A 140 -14.95 -7.21 12.42
CA HIS A 140 -14.59 -5.86 12.89
C HIS A 140 -13.50 -5.89 13.98
N ARG A 141 -13.64 -6.73 15.02
CA ARG A 141 -12.63 -6.89 16.08
C ARG A 141 -11.25 -7.33 15.57
N ARG A 142 -11.19 -8.22 14.57
CA ARG A 142 -9.91 -8.70 14.00
C ARG A 142 -9.17 -7.60 13.24
N TYR A 143 -9.87 -6.66 12.62
CA TYR A 143 -9.29 -5.57 11.84
C TYR A 143 -9.11 -4.28 12.66
N HIS A 144 -9.81 -4.14 13.78
CA HIS A 144 -9.73 -2.95 14.64
C HIS A 144 -8.30 -2.51 15.03
N PRO A 145 -7.35 -3.42 15.34
CA PRO A 145 -5.97 -3.03 15.65
C PRO A 145 -5.23 -2.32 14.51
N LEU A 146 -5.67 -2.49 13.25
CA LEU A 146 -5.06 -1.85 12.08
C LEU A 146 -5.51 -0.40 11.90
N ARG A 147 -6.51 0.10 12.65
CA ARG A 147 -7.11 1.42 12.40
C ARG A 147 -6.12 2.58 12.46
N LEU A 148 -5.15 2.54 13.38
CA LEU A 148 -4.13 3.59 13.49
C LEU A 148 -3.25 3.64 12.24
N PHE A 149 -2.80 2.47 11.77
CA PHE A 149 -2.05 2.35 10.53
C PHE A 149 -2.88 2.82 9.32
N LEU A 150 -4.13 2.36 9.20
CA LEU A 150 -5.01 2.72 8.09
C LEU A 150 -5.24 4.24 8.04
N ALA A 151 -5.55 4.86 9.19
CA ALA A 151 -5.75 6.30 9.29
C ALA A 151 -4.47 7.08 8.94
N GLU A 152 -3.32 6.63 9.44
CA GLU A 152 -2.04 7.26 9.13
C GLU A 152 -1.72 7.18 7.63
N PHE A 153 -1.82 6.00 7.03
CA PHE A 153 -1.49 5.81 5.62
C PHE A 153 -2.44 6.62 4.71
N LEU A 154 -3.75 6.56 4.97
CA LEU A 154 -4.74 7.33 4.23
C LEU A 154 -4.53 8.84 4.37
N ARG A 155 -4.09 9.31 5.53
CA ARG A 155 -3.66 10.71 5.72
C ARG A 155 -2.52 11.06 4.77
N TRP A 156 -1.48 10.22 4.68
CA TRP A 156 -0.38 10.44 3.74
C TRP A 156 -0.81 10.45 2.27
N CYS A 157 -1.76 9.60 1.88
CA CYS A 157 -2.34 9.64 0.53
C CYS A 157 -3.03 10.99 0.26
N ASN A 158 -3.92 11.40 1.16
CA ASN A 158 -4.75 12.60 0.99
C ASN A 158 -3.93 13.89 1.07
N GLU A 159 -2.92 13.92 1.93
CA GLU A 159 -2.08 15.08 2.16
C GLU A 159 -0.83 15.09 1.26
N SER A 160 -0.69 14.16 0.30
CA SER A 160 0.54 14.00 -0.49
C SER A 160 1.07 15.30 -1.11
N ALA A 161 0.18 16.15 -1.65
CA ALA A 161 0.53 17.47 -2.20
C ALA A 161 1.12 18.45 -1.15
N HIS A 162 0.81 18.24 0.13
CA HIS A 162 1.29 19.04 1.26
C HIS A 162 2.48 18.38 2.00
N ARG A 163 2.86 17.17 1.60
CA ARG A 163 3.89 16.36 2.28
C ARG A 163 5.11 16.14 1.41
N ILE A 164 4.95 16.05 0.10
CA ILE A 164 6.02 15.78 -0.86
C ILE A 164 6.52 17.13 -1.41
N PRO A 165 7.62 17.68 -0.87
CA PRO A 165 8.10 18.99 -1.28
C PRO A 165 8.65 18.98 -2.71
N PRO A 166 8.38 20.03 -3.51
CA PRO A 166 9.13 20.31 -4.72
C PRO A 166 10.64 20.34 -4.43
N ILE A 167 11.46 19.94 -5.40
CA ILE A 167 12.92 19.87 -5.20
C ILE A 167 13.51 21.23 -4.80
N LEU A 168 13.00 22.32 -5.37
CA LEU A 168 13.42 23.69 -5.05
C LEU A 168 13.27 24.04 -3.57
N VAL A 169 12.21 23.54 -2.91
CA VAL A 169 11.97 23.79 -1.47
C VAL A 169 13.04 23.09 -0.64
N VAL A 170 13.40 21.87 -1.01
CA VAL A 170 14.44 21.09 -0.32
C VAL A 170 15.82 21.70 -0.54
N GLU A 171 16.11 22.18 -1.75
CA GLU A 171 17.36 22.87 -2.06
C GLU A 171 17.49 24.22 -1.36
N ALA A 172 16.39 24.97 -1.23
CA ALA A 172 16.37 26.21 -0.46
C ALA A 172 16.66 25.95 1.02
N GLN A 173 16.24 24.80 1.56
CA GLN A 173 16.38 24.50 2.97
C GLN A 173 17.74 23.90 3.36
N PHE A 174 18.21 22.91 2.60
CA PHE A 174 19.43 22.18 2.94
C PHE A 174 20.64 22.63 2.12
N GLY A 175 20.39 23.36 1.03
CA GLY A 175 21.40 23.70 0.03
C GLY A 175 21.38 22.74 -1.16
N ARG A 176 21.75 23.24 -2.34
CA ARG A 176 21.81 22.43 -3.57
C ARG A 176 22.75 21.22 -3.45
N TYR A 177 23.82 21.38 -2.69
CA TYR A 177 24.88 20.38 -2.49
C TYR A 177 24.81 19.74 -1.09
N ALA A 178 23.65 19.80 -0.44
CA ALA A 178 23.44 19.16 0.85
C ALA A 178 23.69 17.64 0.77
N PRO A 179 24.02 17.00 1.90
CA PRO A 179 24.03 15.54 1.99
C PRO A 179 22.75 14.96 1.43
N ARG A 180 22.90 13.88 0.67
CA ARG A 180 21.82 13.25 -0.06
C ARG A 180 20.63 12.87 0.82
N ASP A 181 20.90 12.37 2.02
CA ASP A 181 19.87 11.93 2.97
C ASP A 181 18.94 13.07 3.38
N ASP A 182 19.41 14.32 3.32
CA ASP A 182 18.58 15.51 3.58
C ASP A 182 17.73 15.85 2.35
N ARG A 183 18.26 15.65 1.14
CA ARG A 183 17.56 15.92 -0.13
C ARG A 183 16.41 14.95 -0.45
N LEU A 184 16.38 13.81 0.23
CA LEU A 184 15.42 12.72 0.05
C LEU A 184 14.24 12.76 1.04
N ARG A 185 14.21 13.74 1.97
CA ARG A 185 13.20 13.81 3.02
C ARG A 185 11.93 14.52 2.58
N PHE A 186 10.82 14.16 3.22
CA PHE A 186 9.48 14.72 3.05
C PHE A 186 9.00 15.42 4.33
N PHE A 187 8.00 16.29 4.20
CA PHE A 187 7.38 16.95 5.33
C PHE A 187 6.40 16.03 6.04
N ASN A 188 6.43 16.04 7.37
CA ASN A 188 5.42 15.42 8.23
C ASN A 188 4.93 16.42 9.29
N GLU A 189 4.66 17.66 8.85
CA GLU A 189 4.17 18.75 9.70
C GLU A 189 2.67 18.97 9.54
N PRO A 190 1.80 18.59 10.49
CA PRO A 190 0.35 18.53 10.32
C PRO A 190 -0.27 19.75 9.64
N ASN A 191 0.19 20.95 10.00
CA ASN A 191 -0.40 22.23 9.60
C ASN A 191 0.26 22.88 8.37
N PHE A 192 1.29 22.28 7.79
CA PHE A 192 1.95 22.84 6.61
C PHE A 192 1.09 22.64 5.36
N THR A 193 0.69 23.74 4.73
CA THR A 193 0.06 23.70 3.41
C THR A 193 1.08 23.84 2.29
N LEU A 194 0.69 23.47 1.06
CA LEU A 194 1.53 23.64 -0.13
C LEU A 194 1.93 25.11 -0.35
N ALA A 195 1.00 26.03 -0.11
CA ALA A 195 1.25 27.47 -0.25
C ALA A 195 2.31 27.98 0.75
N GLU A 196 2.41 27.34 1.92
CA GLU A 196 3.31 27.73 3.00
C GLU A 196 4.65 26.99 2.97
N MET A 197 4.83 26.00 2.08
CA MET A 197 6.07 25.22 1.98
C MET A 197 7.33 26.09 1.75
N HIS A 198 7.19 27.23 1.09
CA HIS A 198 8.31 28.17 0.90
C HIS A 198 8.84 28.76 2.21
N ARG A 199 8.04 28.71 3.28
CA ARG A 199 8.40 29.17 4.64
C ARG A 199 8.94 28.04 5.52
N ALA A 200 9.14 26.86 4.95
CA ALA A 200 9.72 25.75 5.69
C ALA A 200 11.06 26.15 6.30
N THR A 201 11.34 25.59 7.48
CA THR A 201 12.61 25.78 8.18
C THR A 201 13.29 24.43 8.35
N ILE A 202 14.59 24.44 8.68
CA ILE A 202 15.35 23.22 8.96
C ILE A 202 14.79 22.48 10.17
N HIS A 203 14.06 23.19 11.03
CA HIS A 203 13.45 22.66 12.26
C HIS A 203 12.09 22.01 12.03
N ALA A 204 11.55 22.05 10.80
CA ALA A 204 10.34 21.28 10.47
C ALA A 204 10.60 19.77 10.64
N HIS A 205 9.55 19.00 10.89
CA HIS A 205 9.65 17.55 11.00
C HIS A 205 9.80 16.89 9.62
N TRP A 206 11.05 16.62 9.25
CA TRP A 206 11.43 15.91 8.02
C TRP A 206 11.51 14.40 8.25
N VAL A 207 10.97 13.61 7.32
CA VAL A 207 10.96 12.15 7.41
C VAL A 207 11.52 11.51 6.14
N ASP A 208 12.23 10.39 6.30
CA ASP A 208 12.61 9.53 5.20
C ASP A 208 11.40 8.66 4.78
N PRO A 209 10.93 8.71 3.52
CA PRO A 209 9.87 7.82 3.04
C PRO A 209 10.19 6.33 3.14
N LEU A 210 11.45 5.90 3.05
CA LEU A 210 11.78 4.48 3.26
C LEU A 210 11.64 4.06 4.73
N ALA A 211 11.85 4.98 5.69
CA ALA A 211 11.56 4.70 7.09
C ALA A 211 10.06 4.51 7.33
N LEU A 212 9.21 5.26 6.61
CA LEU A 212 7.75 5.04 6.61
C LEU A 212 7.40 3.66 6.03
N HIS A 213 8.01 3.29 4.90
CA HIS A 213 7.82 1.97 4.30
C HIS A 213 8.17 0.83 5.27
N VAL A 214 9.34 0.90 5.93
CA VAL A 214 9.76 -0.10 6.92
C VAL A 214 8.73 -0.25 8.05
N ARG A 215 8.10 0.84 8.48
CA ARG A 215 7.04 0.81 9.48
C ARG A 215 5.71 0.25 8.96
N TRP A 216 5.33 0.59 7.73
CA TRP A 216 4.02 0.24 7.17
C TRP A 216 3.97 -1.14 6.53
N LYS A 217 5.07 -1.64 5.96
CA LYS A 217 5.13 -2.94 5.28
C LYS A 217 4.60 -4.09 6.15
N PRO A 218 4.99 -4.25 7.43
CA PRO A 218 4.43 -5.29 8.28
C PRO A 218 2.91 -5.18 8.47
N GLN A 219 2.36 -3.96 8.49
CA GLN A 219 0.92 -3.73 8.64
C GLN A 219 0.16 -4.03 7.35
N PHE A 220 0.74 -3.74 6.19
CA PHE A 220 0.21 -4.17 4.90
C PHE A 220 0.18 -5.70 4.77
N LEU A 221 1.26 -6.37 5.17
CA LEU A 221 1.32 -7.83 5.16
C LEU A 221 0.30 -8.44 6.13
N LEU A 222 0.18 -7.90 7.34
CA LEU A 222 -0.84 -8.32 8.31
C LEU A 222 -2.28 -8.11 7.79
N LEU A 223 -2.53 -7.03 7.06
CA LEU A 223 -3.81 -6.82 6.38
C LEU A 223 -4.05 -7.91 5.33
N CYS A 224 -3.06 -8.19 4.48
CA CYS A 224 -3.14 -9.24 3.46
C CYS A 224 -3.39 -10.60 4.09
N GLU A 225 -2.66 -10.99 5.13
CA GLU A 225 -2.84 -12.24 5.89
C GLU A 225 -4.27 -12.41 6.41
N LYS A 226 -4.84 -11.35 7.00
CA LYS A 226 -6.23 -11.38 7.49
C LYS A 226 -7.22 -11.58 6.35
N LEU A 227 -7.03 -10.86 5.25
CA LEU A 227 -7.92 -10.93 4.08
C LEU A 227 -7.81 -12.29 3.37
N THR A 228 -6.61 -12.87 3.24
CA THR A 228 -6.43 -14.20 2.66
C THR A 228 -7.15 -15.27 3.50
N VAL A 229 -7.14 -15.14 4.83
CA VAL A 229 -7.91 -16.03 5.71
C VAL A 229 -9.41 -15.88 5.48
N ASP A 230 -9.91 -14.66 5.28
CA ASP A 230 -11.34 -14.44 5.02
C ASP A 230 -11.76 -14.96 3.64
N LEU A 231 -10.93 -14.77 2.62
CA LEU A 231 -11.14 -15.34 1.29
C LEU A 231 -11.15 -16.87 1.32
N SER A 232 -10.22 -17.49 2.03
CA SER A 232 -10.19 -18.95 2.18
C SER A 232 -11.45 -19.48 2.88
N LYS A 233 -11.96 -18.80 3.91
CA LYS A 233 -13.21 -19.21 4.58
C LYS A 233 -14.43 -19.08 3.68
N ALA A 234 -14.42 -18.08 2.80
CA ALA A 234 -15.51 -17.88 1.85
C ALA A 234 -15.57 -18.98 0.78
N LEU A 235 -14.45 -19.65 0.48
CA LEU A 235 -14.46 -20.85 -0.38
C LEU A 235 -15.25 -22.01 0.23
N GLU A 236 -15.27 -22.13 1.56
CA GLU A 236 -15.94 -23.23 2.24
C GLU A 236 -17.47 -23.05 2.32
N GLN A 237 -17.96 -21.86 1.97
CA GLN A 237 -19.38 -21.54 2.01
C GLN A 237 -20.02 -21.84 0.64
N PRO A 238 -21.15 -22.57 0.59
CA PRO A 238 -21.86 -22.76 -0.67
C PRO A 238 -22.33 -21.41 -1.21
N ALA A 239 -22.09 -21.18 -2.50
CA ALA A 239 -22.46 -19.97 -3.23
C ALA A 239 -23.98 -19.72 -3.25
#